data_AF-A0A9E9LL03-F1
#
_entry.id   AF-A0A9E9LL03-F1
#
_cell.length_a   1.000
_cell.length_b   1.000
_cell.length_c   1.000
_cell.angle_alpha   90.00
_cell.angle_beta   90.00
_cell.angle_gamma   90.00
#
_symmetry.space_group_name_H-M   'P 1'
#
loop_
_entity.id
_entity.type
_entity.pdbx_description
1 polymer ?
#
loop_
_entity_poly.entity_id
_entity_poly.type
_entity_poly.pdbx_seq_one_letter_code
_entity_poly.pdbx_strand_id
1 'polypeptide(L)'
;MENIQKNLSKSLFHTQILESELKQLDLSAQKTVLQTWVSSLDELNKKDKASRVSAFSAGILEKLLGYNASGNTITIQPDSSPDHFFDLLLGQFQPANQKAAAALKLEPESSISPETEKTFEDEAWKFAEFQGDGFYLLTNLDEIRLYPARRKEKVYERFVLSEMLQDDAAFSRFYVLLNAINLLSGKTAQWLHESALLFLNEKLKGPYQTLKEMYGPVHRGIVTGLDEAFIVDETTKDRLIKEDPRSADILKPYVEKEDLDKWTTDSRSLWLIYTPENLYDIESYPAIKNHLMPFKNRLEERPGTQKWYELQHISAHPEKMFSTKLGFSKQSHDPTFAIDKNGGVYDHSSFYTTELDYYLVALLNSSVLWYLIRNSSTRKPDGTYELTASGIEKLPVPDAPGLVRARMGQLSDFCHDTVLTRNDLIKHFRGMTAYNLLPDGLSSKLTQRLHNWFVHEFDAFRSEIIDSFNTDIPADDLQLWNDYFYQERNKVFNMNADIARAEKEIDLIVYELFGLSPDEIDLIERAV
;
A
#
# COMPACT_ATOMS: atom_id res chain seq x y z
N MET A 1 -8.34 4.82 -36.95
CA MET A 1 -7.81 5.09 -35.60
C MET A 1 -8.90 5.13 -34.53
N GLU A 2 -10.15 5.53 -34.84
CA GLU A 2 -11.28 5.48 -33.88
C GLU A 2 -11.73 4.06 -33.47
N ASN A 3 -11.53 3.02 -34.29
CA ASN A 3 -11.90 1.64 -33.93
C ASN A 3 -10.91 0.94 -32.98
N ILE A 4 -9.73 1.52 -32.73
CA ILE A 4 -8.73 0.94 -31.83
C ILE A 4 -9.00 1.36 -30.37
N GLN A 5 -9.63 2.52 -30.16
CA GLN A 5 -9.90 3.05 -28.81
C GLN A 5 -11.11 2.43 -28.10
N LYS A 6 -12.03 1.74 -28.80
CA LYS A 6 -13.21 1.14 -28.15
C LYS A 6 -12.94 -0.15 -27.37
N ASN A 7 -11.74 -0.75 -27.50
CA ASN A 7 -11.37 -2.02 -26.84
C ASN A 7 -10.24 -1.90 -25.80
N LEU A 8 -9.69 -0.71 -25.56
CA LEU A 8 -8.52 -0.54 -24.69
C LEU A 8 -8.82 -0.67 -23.18
N SER A 9 -10.09 -0.60 -22.75
CA SER A 9 -10.43 -0.82 -21.33
C SER A 9 -10.67 -2.29 -20.96
N LYS A 10 -10.49 -3.25 -21.87
CA LYS A 10 -10.85 -4.67 -21.67
C LYS A 10 -9.74 -5.67 -21.99
N SER A 11 -8.52 -5.22 -22.27
CA SER A 11 -7.40 -6.13 -22.51
C SER A 11 -6.78 -6.58 -21.18
N LEU A 12 -6.50 -7.87 -21.03
CA LEU A 12 -5.83 -8.44 -19.86
C LEU A 12 -4.32 -8.15 -19.85
N PHE A 13 -3.72 -8.00 -21.04
CA PHE A 13 -2.27 -7.78 -21.18
C PHE A 13 -1.96 -6.44 -21.83
N HIS A 14 -1.23 -5.60 -21.11
CA HIS A 14 -0.84 -4.27 -21.55
C HIS A 14 0.18 -4.36 -22.69
N THR A 15 0.01 -3.56 -23.74
CA THR A 15 0.84 -3.65 -24.95
C THR A 15 2.32 -3.42 -24.68
N GLN A 16 2.67 -2.48 -23.78
CA GLN A 16 4.07 -2.21 -23.42
C GLN A 16 4.77 -3.42 -22.80
N ILE A 17 4.04 -4.28 -22.09
CA ILE A 17 4.62 -5.48 -21.44
C ILE A 17 5.02 -6.52 -22.48
N LEU A 18 4.28 -6.61 -23.59
CA LEU A 18 4.54 -7.60 -24.65
C LEU A 18 5.45 -7.07 -25.78
N GLU A 19 5.79 -5.77 -25.76
CA GLU A 19 6.38 -5.08 -26.91
C GLU A 19 7.70 -5.70 -27.38
N SER A 20 8.56 -6.13 -26.45
CA SER A 20 9.85 -6.74 -26.77
C SER A 20 9.71 -8.07 -27.52
N GLU A 21 8.71 -8.87 -27.16
CA GLU A 21 8.46 -10.18 -27.76
C GLU A 21 7.83 -10.03 -29.13
N LEU A 22 6.87 -9.10 -29.25
CA LEU A 22 6.14 -8.83 -30.49
C LEU A 22 7.06 -8.37 -31.63
N LYS A 23 8.16 -7.67 -31.32
CA LYS A 23 9.09 -7.15 -32.33
C LYS A 23 10.00 -8.19 -32.98
N GLN A 24 10.14 -9.38 -32.40
CA GLN A 24 11.14 -10.38 -32.83
C GLN A 24 10.52 -11.62 -33.51
N LEU A 25 9.24 -11.58 -33.88
CA LEU A 25 8.52 -12.75 -34.37
C LEU A 25 8.42 -12.78 -35.90
N ASP A 26 8.92 -13.87 -36.49
CA ASP A 26 8.51 -14.33 -37.82
C ASP A 26 7.55 -15.51 -37.65
N LEU A 27 6.29 -15.30 -38.03
CA LEU A 27 5.22 -16.29 -37.91
C LEU A 27 4.71 -16.78 -39.26
N SER A 28 5.50 -16.66 -40.33
CA SER A 28 5.09 -17.04 -41.68
C SER A 28 4.66 -18.52 -41.79
N ALA A 29 5.38 -19.41 -41.11
CA ALA A 29 5.06 -20.84 -41.08
C ALA A 29 3.76 -21.10 -40.30
N GLN A 30 3.63 -20.49 -39.12
CA GLN A 30 2.46 -20.58 -38.26
C GLN A 30 1.22 -20.00 -38.96
N LYS A 31 1.36 -18.91 -39.72
CA LYS A 31 0.28 -18.31 -40.50
C LYS A 31 -0.25 -19.26 -41.57
N THR A 32 0.63 -20.06 -42.20
CA THR A 32 0.21 -21.12 -43.15
C THR A 32 -0.60 -22.22 -42.46
N VAL A 33 -0.22 -22.60 -41.23
CA VAL A 33 -0.99 -23.56 -40.42
C VAL A 33 -2.37 -22.99 -40.09
N LEU A 34 -2.44 -21.71 -39.68
CA LEU A 34 -3.70 -21.02 -39.40
C LEU A 34 -4.62 -20.95 -40.63
N GLN A 35 -4.09 -20.63 -41.81
CA GLN A 35 -4.86 -20.61 -43.07
C GLN A 35 -5.47 -21.97 -43.39
N THR A 36 -4.67 -23.03 -43.21
CA THR A 36 -5.13 -24.41 -43.43
C THR A 36 -6.24 -24.78 -42.44
N TRP A 37 -6.08 -24.38 -41.18
CA TRP A 37 -7.07 -24.60 -40.13
C TRP A 37 -8.40 -23.91 -40.47
N VAL A 38 -8.37 -22.60 -40.74
CA VAL A 38 -9.56 -21.80 -41.03
C VAL A 38 -10.32 -22.35 -42.24
N SER A 39 -9.61 -22.80 -43.29
CA SER A 39 -10.22 -23.41 -44.47
C SER A 39 -10.92 -24.75 -44.19
N SER A 40 -10.65 -25.39 -43.05
CA SER A 40 -11.21 -26.68 -42.67
C SER A 40 -12.37 -26.57 -41.66
N LEU A 41 -12.67 -25.38 -41.14
CA LEU A 41 -13.66 -25.16 -40.08
C LEU A 41 -15.06 -25.70 -40.43
N ASP A 42 -15.54 -25.45 -41.66
CA ASP A 42 -16.86 -25.90 -42.10
C ASP A 42 -17.02 -27.43 -42.07
N GLU A 43 -15.97 -28.16 -42.43
CA GLU A 43 -15.97 -29.63 -42.37
C GLU A 43 -15.75 -30.15 -40.96
N LEU A 44 -14.95 -29.46 -40.14
CA LEU A 44 -14.74 -29.82 -38.73
C LEU A 44 -16.03 -29.62 -37.90
N ASN A 45 -16.79 -28.58 -38.17
CA ASN A 45 -18.06 -28.29 -37.48
C ASN A 45 -19.14 -29.36 -37.70
N LYS A 46 -19.02 -30.17 -38.76
CA LYS A 46 -19.93 -31.31 -39.04
C LYS A 46 -19.57 -32.57 -38.25
N LYS A 47 -18.40 -32.61 -37.59
CA LYS A 47 -17.91 -33.79 -36.88
C LYS A 47 -18.41 -33.84 -35.44
N ASP A 48 -18.37 -35.03 -34.86
CA ASP A 48 -18.64 -35.23 -33.43
C ASP A 48 -17.59 -34.51 -32.56
N LYS A 49 -17.91 -34.34 -31.27
CA LYS A 49 -17.07 -33.59 -30.33
C LYS A 49 -15.67 -34.18 -30.19
N ALA A 50 -15.53 -35.51 -30.08
CA ALA A 50 -14.24 -36.16 -29.88
C ALA A 50 -13.32 -35.96 -31.10
N SER A 51 -13.89 -36.08 -32.31
CA SER A 51 -13.19 -35.77 -33.56
C SER A 51 -12.73 -34.31 -33.64
N ARG A 52 -13.55 -33.36 -33.16
CA ARG A 52 -13.20 -31.93 -33.12
C ARG A 52 -12.08 -31.64 -32.12
N VAL A 53 -12.15 -32.21 -30.92
CA VAL A 53 -11.09 -32.08 -29.89
C VAL A 53 -9.77 -32.64 -30.41
N SER A 54 -9.78 -33.82 -31.03
CA SER A 54 -8.58 -34.43 -31.61
C SER A 54 -7.99 -33.57 -32.74
N ALA A 55 -8.84 -33.03 -33.62
CA ALA A 55 -8.39 -32.12 -34.68
C ALA A 55 -7.78 -30.83 -34.11
N PHE A 56 -8.42 -30.22 -33.10
CA PHE A 56 -7.92 -29.00 -32.45
C PHE A 56 -6.57 -29.22 -31.78
N SER A 57 -6.40 -30.34 -31.07
CA SER A 57 -5.09 -30.74 -30.52
C SER A 57 -4.02 -30.79 -31.61
N ALA A 58 -4.25 -31.54 -32.68
CA ALA A 58 -3.24 -31.73 -33.72
C ALA A 58 -2.96 -30.47 -34.56
N GLY A 59 -4.00 -29.68 -34.86
CA GLY A 59 -3.92 -28.52 -35.75
C GLY A 59 -3.44 -27.25 -35.04
N ILE A 60 -4.09 -26.90 -33.94
CA ILE A 60 -3.84 -25.64 -33.22
C ILE A 60 -2.83 -25.83 -32.10
N LEU A 61 -3.03 -26.79 -31.20
CA LEU A 61 -2.11 -26.93 -30.07
C LEU A 61 -0.74 -27.44 -30.54
N GLU A 62 -0.67 -28.54 -31.27
CA GLU A 62 0.61 -29.13 -31.65
C GLU A 62 1.30 -28.35 -32.78
N LYS A 63 0.67 -28.26 -33.97
CA LYS A 63 1.32 -27.65 -35.15
C LYS A 63 1.47 -26.13 -35.07
N LEU A 64 0.46 -25.43 -34.57
CA LEU A 64 0.49 -23.96 -34.53
C LEU A 64 1.22 -23.46 -33.28
N LEU A 65 0.88 -23.98 -32.10
CA LEU A 65 1.37 -23.44 -30.81
C LEU A 65 2.53 -24.23 -30.19
N GLY A 66 2.93 -25.36 -30.76
CA GLY A 66 4.14 -26.11 -30.38
C GLY A 66 4.00 -27.01 -29.16
N TYR A 67 2.79 -27.42 -28.80
CA TYR A 67 2.55 -28.42 -27.75
C TYR A 67 2.83 -29.84 -28.28
N ASN A 68 2.92 -30.83 -27.37
CA ASN A 68 3.15 -32.23 -27.72
C ASN A 68 2.12 -33.14 -27.02
N ALA A 69 1.36 -33.92 -27.79
CA ALA A 69 0.46 -34.93 -27.25
C ALA A 69 1.11 -36.33 -27.09
N SER A 70 2.36 -36.50 -27.52
CA SER A 70 3.06 -37.79 -27.49
C SER A 70 4.57 -37.65 -27.26
N GLY A 71 5.24 -38.77 -26.94
CA GLY A 71 6.69 -38.81 -26.69
C GLY A 71 7.08 -38.63 -25.22
N ASN A 72 8.34 -38.24 -24.97
CA ASN A 72 8.91 -38.15 -23.61
C ASN A 72 8.55 -36.85 -22.87
N THR A 73 7.96 -35.86 -23.55
CA THR A 73 7.60 -34.56 -22.96
C THR A 73 6.18 -34.21 -23.39
N ILE A 74 5.22 -34.90 -22.77
CA ILE A 74 3.80 -34.70 -23.02
C ILE A 74 3.37 -33.40 -22.35
N THR A 75 2.73 -32.54 -23.13
CA THR A 75 2.20 -31.24 -22.67
C THR A 75 0.71 -31.06 -22.91
N ILE A 76 0.05 -32.05 -23.50
CA ILE A 76 -1.41 -32.12 -23.67
C ILE A 76 -1.87 -33.48 -23.15
N GLN A 77 -2.92 -33.49 -22.32
CA GLN A 77 -3.61 -34.73 -21.97
C GLN A 77 -5.13 -34.50 -21.95
N PRO A 78 -5.95 -35.54 -22.18
CA PRO A 78 -7.38 -35.47 -21.93
C PRO A 78 -7.66 -35.13 -20.46
N ASP A 79 -8.74 -34.40 -20.19
CA ASP A 79 -9.19 -34.20 -18.82
C ASP A 79 -9.57 -35.55 -18.19
N SER A 80 -8.85 -35.91 -17.13
CA SER A 80 -9.06 -37.12 -16.35
C SER A 80 -9.66 -36.84 -14.97
N SER A 81 -10.08 -35.59 -14.72
CA SER A 81 -10.81 -35.22 -13.50
C SER A 81 -12.13 -36.00 -13.39
N PRO A 82 -12.62 -36.31 -12.18
CA PRO A 82 -13.84 -37.10 -11.99
C PRO A 82 -15.07 -36.55 -12.71
N ASP A 83 -15.16 -35.23 -12.83
CA ASP A 83 -16.29 -34.54 -13.45
C ASP A 83 -16.13 -34.39 -14.98
N HIS A 84 -14.91 -34.65 -15.52
CA HIS A 84 -14.56 -34.49 -16.93
C HIS A 84 -15.10 -33.18 -17.54
N PHE A 85 -15.00 -32.10 -16.77
CA PHE A 85 -15.58 -30.83 -17.16
C PHE A 85 -14.83 -30.23 -18.34
N PHE A 86 -13.50 -30.31 -18.35
CA PHE A 86 -12.69 -29.86 -19.47
C PHE A 86 -12.53 -30.97 -20.51
N ASP A 87 -12.07 -30.61 -21.70
CA ASP A 87 -11.78 -31.58 -22.77
C ASP A 87 -10.29 -31.92 -22.81
N LEU A 88 -9.43 -30.90 -22.60
CA LEU A 88 -7.97 -31.05 -22.60
C LEU A 88 -7.34 -30.26 -21.47
N LEU A 89 -6.24 -30.78 -20.94
CA LEU A 89 -5.34 -30.09 -20.01
C LEU A 89 -4.01 -29.81 -20.73
N LEU A 90 -3.51 -28.58 -20.57
CA LEU A 90 -2.22 -28.12 -21.08
C LEU A 90 -1.27 -27.94 -19.91
N GLY A 91 -0.09 -28.55 -19.95
CA GLY A 91 0.79 -28.58 -18.78
C GLY A 91 2.13 -29.24 -19.04
N GLN A 92 2.83 -29.55 -17.95
CA GLN A 92 3.95 -30.48 -17.97
C GLN A 92 3.49 -31.74 -17.25
N PHE A 93 3.39 -32.85 -17.99
CA PHE A 93 2.82 -34.12 -17.51
C PHE A 93 3.87 -35.23 -17.54
N GLN A 94 4.93 -35.05 -16.74
CA GLN A 94 5.94 -36.08 -16.53
C GLN A 94 5.55 -36.96 -15.31
N PRO A 95 6.06 -38.20 -15.20
CA PRO A 95 5.75 -39.07 -14.06
C PRO A 95 6.06 -38.44 -12.68
N ALA A 96 7.04 -37.54 -12.63
CA ALA A 96 7.44 -36.83 -11.41
C ALA A 96 6.80 -35.45 -11.23
N ASN A 97 6.11 -34.91 -12.24
CA ASN A 97 5.51 -33.58 -12.22
C ASN A 97 4.25 -33.53 -13.09
N GLN A 98 3.09 -33.37 -12.44
CA GLN A 98 1.77 -33.27 -13.08
C GLN A 98 1.24 -31.87 -12.81
N LYS A 99 1.67 -30.89 -13.60
CA LYS A 99 1.27 -29.48 -13.42
C LYS A 99 0.58 -28.95 -14.66
N ALA A 100 -0.73 -28.74 -14.58
CA ALA A 100 -1.49 -28.03 -15.59
C ALA A 100 -1.21 -26.51 -15.50
N ALA A 101 -0.97 -25.88 -16.64
CA ALA A 101 -0.90 -24.43 -16.81
C ALA A 101 -2.20 -23.87 -17.38
N ALA A 102 -2.96 -24.67 -18.14
CA ALA A 102 -4.28 -24.29 -18.61
C ALA A 102 -5.22 -25.49 -18.80
N ALA A 103 -6.52 -25.21 -18.77
CA ALA A 103 -7.58 -26.17 -19.07
C ALA A 103 -8.42 -25.66 -20.24
N LEU A 104 -8.75 -26.53 -21.18
CA LEU A 104 -9.49 -26.17 -22.39
C LEU A 104 -10.83 -26.88 -22.45
N LYS A 105 -11.88 -26.10 -22.68
CA LYS A 105 -13.22 -26.56 -22.99
C LYS A 105 -13.55 -26.22 -24.45
N LEU A 106 -14.00 -27.23 -25.17
CA LEU A 106 -14.52 -27.11 -26.52
C LEU A 106 -16.04 -27.19 -26.49
N GLU A 107 -16.67 -26.18 -27.07
CA GLU A 107 -18.12 -26.07 -27.13
C GLU A 107 -18.72 -26.81 -28.32
N PRO A 108 -19.89 -27.46 -28.13
CA PRO A 108 -20.50 -28.26 -29.17
C PRO A 108 -21.08 -27.40 -30.29
N GLU A 109 -21.47 -26.15 -30.00
CA GLU A 109 -22.08 -25.21 -30.94
C GLU A 109 -21.04 -24.51 -31.83
N SER A 110 -21.48 -24.04 -33.00
CA SER A 110 -20.66 -23.26 -33.94
C SER A 110 -20.29 -21.86 -33.42
N SER A 111 -20.95 -21.39 -32.37
CA SER A 111 -20.72 -20.08 -31.73
C SER A 111 -20.80 -20.23 -30.21
N ILE A 112 -19.99 -19.47 -29.47
CA ILE A 112 -20.09 -19.41 -28.01
C ILE A 112 -21.28 -18.52 -27.64
N SER A 113 -22.40 -19.14 -27.24
CA SER A 113 -23.59 -18.41 -26.79
C SER A 113 -23.38 -17.76 -25.41
N PRO A 114 -24.11 -16.69 -25.06
CA PRO A 114 -24.04 -16.08 -23.72
C PRO A 114 -24.42 -17.05 -22.59
N GLU A 115 -25.34 -17.99 -22.84
CA GLU A 115 -25.75 -19.00 -21.85
C GLU A 115 -24.64 -20.02 -21.60
N THR A 116 -23.97 -20.44 -22.67
CA THR A 116 -22.81 -21.32 -22.63
C THR A 116 -21.65 -20.68 -21.88
N GLU A 117 -21.33 -19.42 -22.21
CA GLU A 117 -20.32 -18.64 -21.53
C GLU A 117 -20.61 -18.53 -20.04
N LYS A 118 -21.85 -18.15 -19.67
CA LYS A 118 -22.24 -18.05 -18.27
C LYS A 118 -22.10 -19.39 -17.53
N THR A 119 -22.50 -20.49 -18.17
CA THR A 119 -22.36 -21.83 -17.59
C THR A 119 -20.89 -22.17 -17.37
N PHE A 120 -20.03 -21.89 -18.36
CA PHE A 120 -18.59 -22.07 -18.21
C PHE A 120 -18.01 -21.24 -17.08
N GLU A 121 -18.42 -19.97 -17.00
CA GLU A 121 -18.04 -19.04 -15.96
C GLU A 121 -18.46 -19.48 -14.55
N ASP A 122 -19.60 -20.14 -14.41
CA ASP A 122 -20.11 -20.61 -13.13
C ASP A 122 -19.50 -21.95 -12.70
N GLU A 123 -19.09 -22.80 -13.65
CA GLU A 123 -18.54 -24.13 -13.37
C GLU A 123 -17.01 -24.17 -13.35
N ALA A 124 -16.31 -23.54 -14.30
CA ALA A 124 -14.86 -23.69 -14.46
C ALA A 124 -14.07 -23.24 -13.22
N TRP A 125 -14.57 -22.24 -12.48
CA TRP A 125 -13.93 -21.70 -11.28
C TRP A 125 -14.07 -22.61 -10.05
N LYS A 126 -14.91 -23.65 -10.09
CA LYS A 126 -15.04 -24.63 -8.99
C LYS A 126 -13.84 -25.59 -8.93
N PHE A 127 -13.09 -25.71 -10.03
CA PHE A 127 -11.96 -26.63 -10.13
C PHE A 127 -10.70 -26.01 -9.50
N ALA A 128 -10.47 -26.29 -8.22
CA ALA A 128 -9.33 -25.76 -7.46
C ALA A 128 -7.96 -26.39 -7.82
N GLU A 129 -7.95 -27.41 -8.69
CA GLU A 129 -6.79 -28.25 -9.02
C GLU A 129 -5.77 -27.56 -9.95
N PHE A 130 -6.17 -26.43 -10.57
CA PHE A 130 -5.26 -25.57 -11.32
C PHE A 130 -4.40 -24.74 -10.36
N GLN A 131 -3.25 -25.30 -9.99
CA GLN A 131 -2.32 -24.66 -9.07
C GLN A 131 -1.75 -23.35 -9.63
N GLY A 132 -2.13 -22.23 -9.01
CA GLY A 132 -1.41 -20.97 -9.21
C GLY A 132 -1.98 -20.10 -10.33
N ASP A 133 -1.09 -19.51 -11.11
CA ASP A 133 -1.40 -18.50 -12.13
C ASP A 133 -1.83 -19.13 -13.47
N GLY A 134 -2.70 -20.13 -13.41
CA GLY A 134 -3.18 -20.89 -14.56
C GLY A 134 -4.31 -20.18 -15.34
N PHE A 135 -4.72 -20.80 -16.44
CA PHE A 135 -5.69 -20.23 -17.37
C PHE A 135 -6.80 -21.21 -17.76
N TYR A 136 -7.99 -20.68 -18.03
CA TYR A 136 -9.06 -21.41 -18.69
C TYR A 136 -9.21 -20.94 -20.13
N LEU A 137 -9.41 -21.89 -21.04
CA LEU A 137 -9.63 -21.67 -22.46
C LEU A 137 -11.03 -22.18 -22.83
N LEU A 138 -11.82 -21.32 -23.46
CA LEU A 138 -13.10 -21.69 -24.05
C LEU A 138 -13.03 -21.50 -25.56
N THR A 139 -13.39 -22.52 -26.33
CA THR A 139 -13.33 -22.45 -27.80
C THR A 139 -14.48 -23.15 -28.51
N ASN A 140 -14.88 -22.60 -29.65
CA ASN A 140 -15.76 -23.23 -30.64
C ASN A 140 -15.01 -23.57 -31.95
N LEU A 141 -13.69 -23.77 -31.89
CA LEU A 141 -12.74 -23.97 -33.00
C LEU A 141 -12.29 -22.73 -33.78
N ASP A 142 -13.12 -21.68 -33.89
CA ASP A 142 -12.75 -20.42 -34.56
C ASP A 142 -12.47 -19.28 -33.57
N GLU A 143 -13.19 -19.23 -32.46
CA GLU A 143 -12.96 -18.29 -31.36
C GLU A 143 -12.28 -19.01 -30.19
N ILE A 144 -11.30 -18.35 -29.57
CA ILE A 144 -10.65 -18.78 -28.34
C ILE A 144 -10.73 -17.63 -27.34
N ARG A 145 -11.31 -17.90 -26.17
CA ARG A 145 -11.33 -16.99 -25.03
C ARG A 145 -10.38 -17.49 -23.95
N LEU A 146 -9.51 -16.60 -23.48
CA LEU A 146 -8.51 -16.88 -22.45
C LEU A 146 -8.88 -16.15 -21.16
N TYR A 147 -9.20 -16.93 -20.12
CA TYR A 147 -9.56 -16.44 -18.79
C TYR A 147 -8.43 -16.75 -17.80
N PRO A 148 -8.04 -15.80 -16.94
CA PRO A 148 -7.18 -16.09 -15.80
C PRO A 148 -7.93 -16.87 -14.73
N ALA A 149 -7.37 -17.95 -14.21
CA ALA A 149 -8.07 -18.80 -13.23
C ALA A 149 -8.31 -18.12 -11.87
N ARG A 150 -7.48 -17.13 -11.49
CA ARG A 150 -7.47 -16.52 -10.15
C ARG A 150 -8.13 -15.15 -10.05
N ARG A 151 -8.60 -14.58 -11.16
CA ARG A 151 -9.28 -13.27 -11.12
C ARG A 151 -10.72 -13.43 -10.64
N LYS A 152 -11.14 -12.54 -9.74
CA LYS A 152 -12.52 -12.42 -9.27
C LYS A 152 -13.41 -11.90 -10.38
N GLU A 153 -12.89 -10.97 -11.19
CA GLU A 153 -13.57 -10.52 -12.39
C GLU A 153 -13.36 -11.52 -13.53
N LYS A 154 -14.47 -11.94 -14.14
CA LYS A 154 -14.48 -12.91 -15.25
C LYS A 154 -14.19 -12.22 -16.58
N VAL A 155 -13.03 -11.56 -16.67
CA VAL A 155 -12.55 -10.88 -17.88
C VAL A 155 -11.65 -11.81 -18.69
N TYR A 156 -11.73 -11.73 -20.01
CA TYR A 156 -10.98 -12.58 -20.93
C TYR A 156 -10.33 -11.82 -22.09
N GLU A 157 -9.28 -12.42 -22.65
CA GLU A 157 -8.80 -12.07 -23.99
C GLU A 157 -9.55 -12.90 -25.03
N ARG A 158 -9.91 -12.27 -26.14
CA ARG A 158 -10.67 -12.89 -27.23
C ARG A 158 -9.84 -12.94 -28.50
N PHE A 159 -9.71 -14.12 -29.08
CA PHE A 159 -9.02 -14.35 -30.35
C PHE A 159 -9.94 -15.04 -31.34
N VAL A 160 -10.11 -14.47 -32.53
CA VAL A 160 -10.86 -15.10 -33.63
C VAL A 160 -9.89 -15.50 -34.73
N LEU A 161 -9.72 -16.80 -34.93
CA LEU A 161 -8.72 -17.39 -35.80
C LEU A 161 -8.91 -16.94 -37.26
N SER A 162 -10.15 -16.89 -37.75
CA SER A 162 -10.48 -16.41 -39.09
C SER A 162 -10.14 -14.93 -39.31
N GLU A 163 -10.41 -14.06 -38.34
CA GLU A 163 -10.10 -12.62 -38.40
C GLU A 163 -8.58 -12.38 -38.38
N MET A 164 -7.83 -13.16 -37.58
CA MET A 164 -6.37 -13.03 -37.44
C MET A 164 -5.58 -13.36 -38.72
N LEU A 165 -6.21 -13.94 -39.75
CA LEU A 165 -5.57 -14.10 -41.06
C LEU A 165 -5.18 -12.76 -41.71
N GLN A 166 -5.97 -11.71 -41.43
CA GLN A 166 -5.78 -10.36 -41.97
C GLN A 166 -5.23 -9.37 -40.93
N ASP A 167 -5.00 -9.81 -39.69
CA ASP A 167 -4.47 -9.00 -38.60
C ASP A 167 -3.23 -9.67 -37.97
N ASP A 168 -2.05 -9.30 -38.50
CA ASP A 168 -0.76 -9.83 -38.04
C ASP A 168 -0.45 -9.45 -36.59
N ALA A 169 -0.96 -8.31 -36.10
CA ALA A 169 -0.75 -7.88 -34.73
C ALA A 169 -1.55 -8.75 -33.75
N ALA A 170 -2.83 -9.01 -34.06
CA ALA A 170 -3.67 -9.91 -33.29
C ALA A 170 -3.11 -11.35 -33.32
N PHE A 171 -2.63 -11.82 -34.48
CA PHE A 171 -2.03 -13.15 -34.59
C PHE A 171 -0.73 -13.28 -33.78
N SER A 172 0.15 -12.29 -33.84
CA SER A 172 1.39 -12.27 -33.07
C SER A 172 1.11 -12.28 -31.57
N ARG A 173 0.12 -11.49 -31.12
CA ARG A 173 -0.32 -11.49 -29.73
C ARG A 173 -0.88 -12.83 -29.29
N PHE A 174 -1.78 -13.42 -30.08
CA PHE A 174 -2.33 -14.76 -29.84
C PHE A 174 -1.20 -15.80 -29.67
N TYR A 175 -0.26 -15.81 -30.60
CA TYR A 175 0.86 -16.75 -30.58
C TYR A 175 1.74 -16.53 -29.34
N VAL A 176 2.12 -15.28 -29.03
CA VAL A 176 2.96 -14.95 -27.87
C VAL A 176 2.32 -15.42 -26.57
N LEU A 177 1.02 -15.21 -26.40
CA LEU A 177 0.35 -15.53 -25.14
C LEU A 177 0.09 -17.03 -24.97
N LEU A 178 -0.14 -17.78 -26.05
CA LEU A 178 -0.63 -19.16 -25.98
C LEU A 178 0.36 -20.23 -26.46
N ASN A 179 1.51 -19.88 -27.06
CA ASN A 179 2.48 -20.90 -27.44
C ASN A 179 2.98 -21.69 -26.22
N ALA A 180 3.34 -22.95 -26.44
CA ALA A 180 3.70 -23.88 -25.38
C ALA A 180 4.86 -23.38 -24.52
N ILE A 181 5.83 -22.68 -25.11
CA ILE A 181 7.00 -22.18 -24.37
C ILE A 181 6.55 -21.14 -23.34
N ASN A 182 5.78 -20.13 -23.75
CA ASN A 182 5.39 -19.02 -22.89
C ASN A 182 4.32 -19.42 -21.86
N LEU A 183 3.32 -20.20 -22.27
CA LEU A 183 2.25 -20.60 -21.35
C LEU A 183 2.76 -21.58 -20.28
N LEU A 184 3.53 -22.60 -20.67
CA LEU A 184 3.97 -23.66 -19.75
C LEU A 184 5.12 -23.23 -18.83
N SER A 185 5.92 -22.24 -19.24
CA SER A 185 6.98 -21.68 -18.39
C SER A 185 6.46 -20.70 -17.33
N GLY A 186 5.19 -20.27 -17.42
CA GLY A 186 4.61 -19.23 -16.57
C GLY A 186 4.89 -17.80 -17.04
N LYS A 187 5.55 -17.62 -18.20
CA LYS A 187 5.84 -16.29 -18.76
C LYS A 187 4.56 -15.51 -19.08
N THR A 188 3.54 -16.19 -19.62
CA THR A 188 2.22 -15.57 -19.84
C THR A 188 1.62 -15.08 -18.52
N ALA A 189 1.69 -15.87 -17.45
CA ALA A 189 1.19 -15.46 -16.15
C ALA A 189 1.94 -14.26 -15.56
N GLN A 190 3.26 -14.22 -15.73
CA GLN A 190 4.08 -13.08 -15.34
C GLN A 190 3.62 -11.80 -16.06
N TRP A 191 3.44 -11.85 -17.39
CA TRP A 191 2.94 -10.69 -18.14
C TRP A 191 1.55 -10.25 -17.72
N LEU A 192 0.67 -11.19 -17.32
CA LEU A 192 -0.65 -10.86 -16.80
C LEU A 192 -0.54 -10.04 -15.52
N HIS A 193 0.37 -10.42 -14.61
CA HIS A 193 0.61 -9.72 -13.36
C HIS A 193 1.22 -8.33 -13.60
N GLU A 194 2.27 -8.25 -14.40
CA GLU A 194 2.93 -6.98 -14.76
C GLU A 194 1.95 -6.03 -15.47
N SER A 195 1.09 -6.56 -16.34
CA SER A 195 0.05 -5.78 -17.00
C SER A 195 -0.98 -5.26 -16.02
N ALA A 196 -1.43 -6.08 -15.07
CA ALA A 196 -2.38 -5.66 -14.05
C ALA A 196 -1.84 -4.51 -13.19
N LEU A 197 -0.57 -4.60 -12.78
CA LEU A 197 0.11 -3.54 -12.04
C LEU A 197 0.23 -2.26 -12.88
N LEU A 198 0.53 -2.36 -14.18
CA LEU A 198 0.64 -1.20 -15.05
C LEU A 198 -0.72 -0.51 -15.25
N PHE A 199 -1.77 -1.28 -15.56
CA PHE A 199 -3.14 -0.75 -15.67
C PHE A 199 -3.60 -0.09 -14.36
N LEU A 200 -3.33 -0.71 -13.21
CA LEU A 200 -3.65 -0.15 -11.91
C LEU A 200 -2.92 1.20 -11.70
N ASN A 201 -1.62 1.25 -11.97
CA ASN A 201 -0.84 2.47 -11.81
C ASN A 201 -1.30 3.59 -12.76
N GLU A 202 -1.70 3.26 -13.99
CA GLU A 202 -2.29 4.22 -14.92
C GLU A 202 -3.65 4.74 -14.44
N LYS A 203 -4.51 3.84 -13.93
CA LYS A 203 -5.80 4.21 -13.33
C LYS A 203 -5.63 5.13 -12.13
N LEU A 204 -4.75 4.78 -11.19
CA LEU A 204 -4.49 5.59 -9.99
C LEU A 204 -3.86 6.95 -10.32
N LYS A 205 -3.06 7.05 -11.38
CA LYS A 205 -2.51 8.31 -11.91
C LYS A 205 -3.46 9.05 -12.86
N GLY A 206 -4.72 8.66 -12.93
CA GLY A 206 -5.72 9.18 -13.88
C GLY A 206 -5.91 10.71 -13.85
N PRO A 207 -7.04 11.24 -14.34
CA PRO A 207 -7.26 12.69 -14.50
C PRO A 207 -7.54 13.42 -13.17
N TYR A 208 -6.81 13.09 -12.10
CA TYR A 208 -6.93 13.67 -10.78
C TYR A 208 -6.03 14.90 -10.66
N GLN A 209 -6.49 15.89 -9.90
CA GLN A 209 -5.62 16.98 -9.48
C GLN A 209 -4.60 16.45 -8.48
N THR A 210 -3.40 16.98 -8.54
CA THR A 210 -2.35 16.65 -7.57
C THR A 210 -2.59 17.34 -6.23
N LEU A 211 -2.04 16.77 -5.15
CA LEU A 211 -2.08 17.39 -3.83
C LEU A 211 -1.59 18.84 -3.89
N LYS A 212 -0.51 19.11 -4.62
CA LYS A 212 0.03 20.46 -4.77
C LYS A 212 -0.94 21.45 -5.42
N GLU A 213 -1.66 21.02 -6.44
CA GLU A 213 -2.62 21.87 -7.14
C GLU A 213 -3.82 22.22 -6.26
N MET A 214 -4.23 21.32 -5.37
CA MET A 214 -5.38 21.54 -4.48
C MET A 214 -5.04 22.17 -3.13
N TYR A 215 -3.90 21.83 -2.53
CA TYR A 215 -3.54 22.18 -1.14
C TYR A 215 -2.23 22.97 -1.03
N GLY A 216 -1.56 23.23 -2.16
CA GLY A 216 -0.28 23.96 -2.18
C GLY A 216 0.93 23.08 -1.82
N PRO A 217 2.10 23.71 -1.65
CA PRO A 217 3.35 22.99 -1.46
C PRO A 217 3.46 22.32 -0.09
N VAL A 218 4.28 21.27 -0.04
CA VAL A 218 4.68 20.64 1.21
C VAL A 218 5.94 21.32 1.73
N HIS A 219 5.93 21.69 3.01
CA HIS A 219 7.03 22.37 3.68
C HIS A 219 7.80 21.40 4.58
N ARG A 220 9.10 21.63 4.69
CA ARG A 220 9.97 20.93 5.64
C ARG A 220 10.02 21.69 6.96
N GLY A 221 10.15 20.97 8.07
CA GLY A 221 10.45 21.57 9.37
C GLY A 221 11.82 22.28 9.41
N ILE A 222 12.18 22.73 10.61
CA ILE A 222 13.32 23.63 10.83
C ILE A 222 14.63 22.87 11.03
N VAL A 223 15.75 23.56 10.82
CA VAL A 223 17.08 23.08 11.19
C VAL A 223 17.61 23.98 12.30
N THR A 224 17.82 23.41 13.50
CA THR A 224 18.42 24.14 14.63
C THR A 224 19.93 24.33 14.41
N GLY A 225 20.60 23.33 13.84
CA GLY A 225 22.06 23.26 13.71
C GLY A 225 22.79 22.88 14.99
N LEU A 226 22.10 22.79 16.13
CA LEU A 226 22.61 22.29 17.41
C LEU A 226 21.44 22.02 18.37
N ASP A 227 20.82 20.86 18.25
CA ASP A 227 19.59 20.48 18.98
C ASP A 227 19.72 20.64 20.50
N GLU A 228 20.83 20.19 21.09
CA GLU A 228 21.13 20.28 22.53
C GLU A 228 21.11 21.72 23.11
N ALA A 229 21.23 22.75 22.26
CA ALA A 229 21.19 24.14 22.69
C ALA A 229 19.79 24.76 22.57
N PHE A 230 19.01 24.33 21.56
CA PHE A 230 17.74 24.97 21.20
C PHE A 230 16.51 24.19 21.65
N ILE A 231 16.63 22.89 21.89
CA ILE A 231 15.53 22.02 22.31
C ILE A 231 15.67 21.77 23.81
N VAL A 232 14.64 22.14 24.56
CA VAL A 232 14.61 22.10 26.02
C VAL A 232 13.40 21.33 26.52
N ASP A 233 13.53 20.70 27.68
CA ASP A 233 12.42 20.04 28.37
C ASP A 233 11.53 21.04 29.11
N GLU A 234 10.38 20.55 29.58
CA GLU A 234 9.40 21.33 30.36
C GLU A 234 10.04 21.99 31.60
N THR A 235 10.92 21.27 32.31
CA THR A 235 11.63 21.79 33.50
C THR A 235 12.50 22.99 33.16
N THR A 236 13.26 22.91 32.06
CA THR A 236 14.13 23.98 31.59
C THR A 236 13.32 25.16 31.09
N LYS A 237 12.24 24.91 30.33
CA LYS A 237 11.29 25.94 29.90
C LYS A 237 10.75 26.74 31.10
N ASP A 238 10.26 26.05 32.12
CA ASP A 238 9.68 26.69 33.32
C ASP A 238 10.72 27.51 34.07
N ARG A 239 11.95 27.01 34.17
CA ARG A 239 13.08 27.76 34.76
C ARG A 239 13.38 29.03 33.96
N LEU A 240 13.43 28.96 32.63
CA LEU A 240 13.71 30.10 31.76
C LEU A 240 12.63 31.19 31.87
N ILE A 241 11.36 30.79 31.90
CA ILE A 241 10.23 31.73 32.05
C ILE A 241 10.24 32.36 33.45
N LYS A 242 10.61 31.60 34.49
CA LYS A 242 10.72 32.12 35.85
C LYS A 242 11.86 33.14 35.99
N GLU A 243 12.99 32.90 35.32
CA GLU A 243 14.13 33.82 35.30
C GLU A 243 13.87 35.08 34.47
N ASP A 244 13.20 34.94 33.32
CA ASP A 244 12.74 36.06 32.48
C ASP A 244 11.40 35.71 31.81
N PRO A 245 10.27 36.31 32.25
CA PRO A 245 8.95 36.02 31.71
C PRO A 245 8.82 36.20 30.19
N ARG A 246 9.63 37.08 29.57
CA ARG A 246 9.63 37.29 28.11
C ARG A 246 10.10 36.06 27.33
N SER A 247 10.84 35.14 27.98
CA SER A 247 11.25 33.88 27.36
C SER A 247 10.06 33.11 26.79
N ALA A 248 8.87 33.25 27.39
CA ALA A 248 7.63 32.63 26.90
C ALA A 248 7.28 33.04 25.46
N ASP A 249 7.66 34.24 25.02
CA ASP A 249 7.32 34.76 23.68
C ASP A 249 8.00 33.97 22.56
N ILE A 250 9.20 33.44 22.84
CA ILE A 250 10.05 32.72 21.88
C ILE A 250 10.22 31.24 22.20
N LEU A 251 9.58 30.72 23.24
CA LEU A 251 9.49 29.28 23.50
C LEU A 251 8.27 28.72 22.76
N LYS A 252 8.48 27.76 21.86
CA LYS A 252 7.43 27.14 21.05
C LYS A 252 7.40 25.63 21.28
N PRO A 253 6.22 24.98 21.32
CA PRO A 253 6.16 23.53 21.38
C PRO A 253 6.95 22.90 20.23
N TYR A 254 7.67 21.82 20.50
CA TYR A 254 8.51 21.13 19.53
C TYR A 254 8.01 19.70 19.33
N VAL A 255 8.09 19.23 18.08
CA VAL A 255 7.62 17.90 17.66
C VAL A 255 8.75 17.26 16.86
N GLU A 256 9.23 16.13 17.37
CA GLU A 256 10.23 15.31 16.70
C GLU A 256 9.58 14.27 15.78
N LYS A 257 10.39 13.59 14.99
CA LYS A 257 9.94 12.50 14.13
C LYS A 257 9.17 11.44 14.93
N GLU A 258 9.65 11.10 16.12
CA GLU A 258 9.07 10.06 16.97
C GLU A 258 7.78 10.49 17.69
N ASP A 259 7.37 11.75 17.52
CA ASP A 259 6.12 12.31 18.01
C ASP A 259 5.02 12.29 16.95
N LEU A 260 5.37 12.03 15.68
CA LEU A 260 4.47 11.90 14.55
C LEU A 260 4.13 10.43 14.29
N ASP A 261 2.87 10.07 14.49
CA ASP A 261 2.35 8.74 14.22
C ASP A 261 1.04 8.82 13.43
N LYS A 262 0.56 7.68 12.92
CA LYS A 262 -0.71 7.62 12.20
C LYS A 262 -1.83 8.22 13.05
N TRP A 263 -2.53 9.21 12.49
CA TRP A 263 -3.63 9.95 13.11
C TRP A 263 -3.26 10.92 14.23
N THR A 264 -2.07 10.88 14.82
CA THR A 264 -1.77 11.70 16.01
C THR A 264 -0.40 12.36 15.97
N THR A 265 -0.30 13.48 16.68
CA THR A 265 0.95 14.14 17.02
C THR A 265 0.99 14.32 18.53
N ASP A 266 1.89 13.62 19.23
CA ASP A 266 2.03 13.72 20.69
C ASP A 266 3.40 14.31 21.05
N SER A 267 3.43 15.62 21.33
CA SER A 267 4.66 16.29 21.74
C SER A 267 5.09 15.80 23.11
N ARG A 268 6.34 15.33 23.24
CA ARG A 268 6.95 14.86 24.50
C ARG A 268 7.28 15.98 25.50
N SER A 269 6.50 17.07 25.49
CA SER A 269 6.77 18.26 26.31
C SER A 269 8.15 18.87 26.04
N LEU A 270 8.58 18.79 24.77
CA LEU A 270 9.78 19.45 24.27
C LEU A 270 9.43 20.83 23.73
N TRP A 271 10.37 21.76 23.91
CA TRP A 271 10.20 23.15 23.53
C TRP A 271 11.41 23.63 22.77
N LEU A 272 11.14 24.40 21.72
CA LEU A 272 12.13 25.07 20.92
C LEU A 272 12.32 26.51 21.41
N ILE A 273 13.58 26.90 21.60
CA ILE A 273 13.98 28.30 21.64
C ILE A 273 13.97 28.84 20.20
N TYR A 274 12.87 29.50 19.83
CA TYR A 274 12.60 29.94 18.47
C TYR A 274 13.24 31.31 18.18
N THR A 275 14.45 31.28 17.62
CA THR A 275 15.24 32.48 17.24
C THR A 275 15.56 32.49 15.74
N PRO A 276 14.58 32.74 14.85
CA PRO A 276 14.83 32.90 13.41
C PRO A 276 15.81 34.04 13.11
N GLU A 277 16.46 33.95 11.95
CA GLU A 277 17.40 34.97 11.47
C GLU A 277 16.76 36.36 11.45
N ASN A 278 17.44 37.34 12.06
CA ASN A 278 17.06 38.76 12.06
C ASN A 278 15.68 39.12 12.65
N LEU A 279 15.02 38.23 13.40
CA LEU A 279 13.71 38.56 14.01
C LEU A 279 13.82 39.11 15.43
N TYR A 280 14.78 38.61 16.22
CA TYR A 280 14.90 38.96 17.64
C TYR A 280 16.30 39.50 17.97
N ASP A 281 16.35 40.40 18.94
CA ASP A 281 17.58 40.79 19.62
C ASP A 281 17.73 39.96 20.90
N ILE A 282 18.77 39.13 20.96
CA ILE A 282 19.04 38.24 22.10
C ILE A 282 19.28 39.00 23.41
N GLU A 283 19.69 40.28 23.36
CA GLU A 283 19.85 41.11 24.56
C GLU A 283 18.51 41.41 25.24
N SER A 284 17.40 41.30 24.50
CA SER A 284 16.05 41.41 25.06
C SER A 284 15.61 40.16 25.82
N TYR A 285 16.38 39.06 25.77
CA TYR A 285 16.06 37.78 26.41
C TYR A 285 17.26 37.22 27.22
N PRO A 286 17.68 37.88 28.32
CA PRO A 286 18.84 37.50 29.12
C PRO A 286 18.84 36.04 29.63
N ALA A 287 17.70 35.48 30.03
CA ALA A 287 17.64 34.07 30.48
C ALA A 287 17.99 33.10 29.34
N ILE A 288 17.42 33.34 28.15
CA ILE A 288 17.70 32.56 26.93
C ILE A 288 19.17 32.75 26.50
N LYS A 289 19.66 33.99 26.48
CA LYS A 289 21.06 34.30 26.19
C LYS A 289 22.02 33.52 27.09
N ASN A 290 21.76 33.53 28.40
CA ASN A 290 22.58 32.84 29.40
C ASN A 290 22.52 31.32 29.22
N HIS A 291 21.36 30.78 28.84
CA HIS A 291 21.21 29.36 28.53
C HIS A 291 21.98 28.93 27.29
N LEU A 292 21.98 29.75 26.22
CA LEU A 292 22.72 29.46 24.99
C LEU A 292 24.23 29.70 25.11
N MET A 293 24.67 30.55 26.04
CA MET A 293 26.07 30.96 26.20
C MET A 293 27.09 29.81 26.29
N PRO A 294 26.84 28.71 27.03
CA PRO A 294 27.75 27.56 27.10
C PRO A 294 27.99 26.91 25.74
N PHE A 295 27.04 27.05 24.81
CA PHE A 295 27.10 26.46 23.47
C PHE A 295 27.71 27.40 22.42
N LYS A 296 28.01 28.66 22.77
CA LYS A 296 28.36 29.73 21.83
C LYS A 296 29.45 29.35 20.82
N ASN A 297 30.56 28.77 21.27
CA ASN A 297 31.66 28.41 20.36
C ASN A 297 31.20 27.41 19.29
N ARG A 298 30.45 26.38 19.69
CA ARG A 298 29.89 25.38 18.75
C ARG A 298 28.84 26.00 17.83
N LEU A 299 28.08 26.96 18.34
CA LEU A 299 27.07 27.68 17.58
C LEU A 299 27.66 28.61 16.53
N GLU A 300 28.83 29.23 16.80
CA GLU A 300 29.59 30.07 15.87
C GLU A 300 30.30 29.27 14.77
N GLU A 301 30.60 27.99 15.02
CA GLU A 301 31.20 27.08 14.04
C GLU A 301 30.17 26.53 13.02
N ARG A 302 28.87 26.76 13.23
CA ARG A 302 27.82 26.29 12.31
C ARG A 302 27.93 26.99 10.94
N PRO A 303 27.66 26.26 9.83
CA PRO A 303 27.67 26.88 8.51
C PRO A 303 26.51 27.86 8.34
N GLY A 304 26.73 28.95 7.61
CA GLY A 304 25.73 29.95 7.24
C GLY A 304 26.08 31.38 7.68
N THR A 305 25.12 32.31 7.59
CA THR A 305 25.29 33.74 7.92
C THR A 305 24.52 34.15 9.17
N GLN A 306 23.78 33.23 9.77
CA GLN A 306 23.01 33.46 10.99
C GLN A 306 23.92 33.84 12.16
N LYS A 307 23.40 34.65 13.08
CA LYS A 307 24.09 34.92 14.34
C LYS A 307 24.14 33.64 15.18
N TRP A 308 25.11 33.56 16.10
CA TRP A 308 25.33 32.35 16.91
C TRP A 308 24.08 31.92 17.72
N TYR A 309 23.22 32.85 18.12
CA TYR A 309 21.99 32.55 18.86
C TYR A 309 20.77 32.31 17.96
N GLU A 310 20.90 32.38 16.64
CA GLU A 310 19.80 32.19 15.68
C GLU A 310 19.75 30.73 15.18
N LEU A 311 18.56 30.27 14.79
CA LEU A 311 18.34 28.96 14.17
C LEU A 311 18.99 28.89 12.78
N GLN A 312 19.46 27.72 12.37
CA GLN A 312 20.24 27.58 11.15
C GLN A 312 19.39 27.70 9.86
N HIS A 313 18.19 27.13 9.83
CA HIS A 313 17.32 27.23 8.66
C HIS A 313 15.84 27.08 9.05
N ILE A 314 14.99 27.95 8.50
CA ILE A 314 13.53 27.88 8.63
C ILE A 314 12.92 28.00 7.24
N SER A 315 11.83 27.26 6.99
CA SER A 315 11.07 27.35 5.74
C SER A 315 10.44 28.73 5.53
N ALA A 316 10.16 29.10 4.28
CA ALA A 316 9.37 30.29 3.98
C ALA A 316 7.97 30.23 4.65
N HIS A 317 7.45 31.37 5.13
CA HIS A 317 6.16 31.52 5.83
C HIS A 317 6.08 30.82 7.21
N PRO A 318 6.97 31.16 8.16
CA PRO A 318 7.02 30.50 9.47
C PRO A 318 5.74 30.65 10.28
N GLU A 319 4.93 31.68 10.04
CA GLU A 319 3.67 31.92 10.74
C GLU A 319 2.67 30.77 10.57
N LYS A 320 2.67 30.11 9.41
CA LYS A 320 1.75 29.00 9.13
C LYS A 320 2.15 27.71 9.87
N MET A 321 3.43 27.57 10.24
CA MET A 321 3.93 26.42 10.99
C MET A 321 3.30 26.31 12.38
N PHE A 322 2.94 27.44 12.99
CA PHE A 322 2.34 27.49 14.32
C PHE A 322 0.82 27.30 14.32
N SER A 323 0.21 27.16 13.15
CA SER A 323 -1.22 26.91 13.01
C SER A 323 -1.52 25.41 13.01
N THR A 324 -2.80 25.05 13.14
CA THR A 324 -3.25 23.68 12.93
C THR A 324 -2.89 23.23 11.51
N LYS A 325 -2.19 22.10 11.40
CA LYS A 325 -1.61 21.65 10.14
C LYS A 325 -1.57 20.13 10.03
N LEU A 326 -1.48 19.62 8.81
CA LEU A 326 -1.21 18.21 8.56
C LEU A 326 0.31 17.98 8.61
N GLY A 327 0.75 17.01 9.40
CA GLY A 327 2.15 16.61 9.52
C GLY A 327 2.42 15.16 9.17
N PHE A 328 3.68 14.86 8.83
CA PHE A 328 4.16 13.50 8.62
C PHE A 328 5.70 13.41 8.66
N SER A 329 6.19 12.22 8.93
CA SER A 329 7.62 11.92 9.01
C SER A 329 8.24 11.69 7.64
N LYS A 330 9.49 12.15 7.45
CA LYS A 330 10.28 11.91 6.22
C LYS A 330 10.62 10.43 6.03
N GLN A 331 10.68 9.63 7.09
CA GLN A 331 11.03 8.22 7.02
C GLN A 331 10.10 7.40 7.93
N SER A 332 9.39 6.42 7.36
CA SER A 332 8.49 5.57 8.13
C SER A 332 8.30 4.18 7.50
N HIS A 333 7.87 3.21 8.31
CA HIS A 333 7.42 1.90 7.83
C HIS A 333 5.96 1.91 7.36
N ASP A 334 5.16 2.78 7.99
CA ASP A 334 3.72 2.89 7.84
C ASP A 334 3.33 4.37 7.63
N PRO A 335 2.08 4.68 7.24
CA PRO A 335 1.58 6.05 7.19
C PRO A 335 1.73 6.76 8.55
N THR A 336 2.18 8.02 8.54
CA THR A 336 2.36 8.85 9.76
C THR A 336 1.59 10.16 9.66
N PHE A 337 0.57 10.22 8.79
CA PHE A 337 -0.14 11.46 8.53
C PHE A 337 -1.10 11.77 9.68
N ALA A 338 -0.99 12.98 10.22
CA ALA A 338 -1.78 13.42 11.37
C ALA A 338 -2.10 14.91 11.30
N ILE A 339 -3.18 15.32 11.97
CA ILE A 339 -3.41 16.73 12.27
C ILE A 339 -2.72 17.10 13.56
N ASP A 340 -1.79 18.04 13.47
CA ASP A 340 -1.26 18.74 14.62
C ASP A 340 -2.17 19.92 14.96
N LYS A 341 -3.00 19.72 15.98
CA LYS A 341 -3.91 20.74 16.53
C LYS A 341 -3.17 21.78 17.39
N ASN A 342 -1.95 21.47 17.85
CA ASN A 342 -1.20 22.27 18.82
C ASN A 342 -0.20 23.24 18.18
N GLY A 343 0.04 23.13 16.88
CA GLY A 343 0.92 24.06 16.14
C GLY A 343 2.40 23.88 16.52
N GLY A 344 2.82 22.66 16.82
CA GLY A 344 4.19 22.33 17.19
C GLY A 344 5.19 22.58 16.06
N VAL A 345 6.40 23.03 16.41
CA VAL A 345 7.47 23.23 15.44
C VAL A 345 8.10 21.89 15.10
N TYR A 346 8.13 21.56 13.82
CA TYR A 346 8.64 20.29 13.34
C TYR A 346 10.13 20.34 13.09
N ASP A 347 10.79 19.22 13.35
CA ASP A 347 12.18 19.01 13.01
C ASP A 347 12.42 18.89 11.48
N HIS A 348 13.69 18.93 11.09
CA HIS A 348 14.10 18.77 9.69
C HIS A 348 13.78 17.38 9.10
N SER A 349 13.40 16.40 9.90
CA SER A 349 13.01 15.06 9.48
C SER A 349 11.49 14.93 9.30
N SER A 350 10.76 16.04 9.35
CA SER A 350 9.32 16.06 9.26
C SER A 350 8.83 17.11 8.26
N PHE A 351 7.64 16.88 7.73
CA PHE A 351 7.00 17.73 6.73
C PHE A 351 5.60 18.15 7.18
N TYR A 352 5.10 19.25 6.62
CA TYR A 352 3.74 19.72 6.85
C TYR A 352 3.11 20.40 5.63
N THR A 353 1.79 20.38 5.56
CA THR A 353 1.00 21.23 4.65
C THR A 353 0.51 22.47 5.37
N THR A 354 0.10 23.50 4.63
CA THR A 354 -0.45 24.73 5.21
C THR A 354 -1.96 24.87 5.05
N GLU A 355 -2.56 24.13 4.12
CA GLU A 355 -4.01 24.02 3.99
C GLU A 355 -4.49 22.80 4.79
N LEU A 356 -5.52 23.02 5.61
CA LEU A 356 -6.07 22.02 6.52
C LEU A 356 -7.34 21.40 5.92
N ASP A 357 -7.32 20.09 5.73
CA ASP A 357 -8.51 19.31 5.44
C ASP A 357 -8.41 17.90 6.01
N TYR A 358 -9.34 17.53 6.87
CA TYR A 358 -9.41 16.20 7.46
C TYR A 358 -9.67 15.10 6.43
N TYR A 359 -10.31 15.42 5.30
CA TYR A 359 -10.43 14.48 4.18
C TYR A 359 -9.06 14.11 3.62
N LEU A 360 -8.14 15.09 3.48
CA LEU A 360 -6.80 14.84 2.96
C LEU A 360 -6.02 13.89 3.88
N VAL A 361 -6.18 14.02 5.20
CA VAL A 361 -5.54 13.15 6.19
C VAL A 361 -6.06 11.72 6.06
N ALA A 362 -7.38 11.54 5.98
CA ALA A 362 -7.99 10.23 5.74
C ALA A 362 -7.47 9.60 4.45
N LEU A 363 -7.44 10.39 3.37
CA LEU A 363 -6.96 9.95 2.07
C LEU A 363 -5.48 9.53 2.12
N LEU A 364 -4.59 10.32 2.72
CA LEU A 364 -3.15 10.01 2.82
C LEU A 364 -2.86 8.78 3.69
N ASN A 365 -3.72 8.49 4.66
CA ASN A 365 -3.63 7.29 5.50
C ASN A 365 -4.31 6.04 4.90
N SER A 366 -4.92 6.15 3.72
CA SER A 366 -5.55 5.03 3.02
C SER A 366 -4.54 4.09 2.38
N SER A 367 -4.92 2.83 2.21
CA SER A 367 -4.13 1.79 1.55
C SER A 367 -3.76 2.19 0.11
N VAL A 368 -4.64 2.87 -0.63
CA VAL A 368 -4.37 3.32 -2.01
C VAL A 368 -3.24 4.34 -2.07
N LEU A 369 -3.29 5.38 -1.22
CA LEU A 369 -2.25 6.41 -1.24
C LEU A 369 -0.96 5.88 -0.65
N TRP A 370 -1.03 5.02 0.37
CA TRP A 370 0.15 4.36 0.89
C TRP A 370 0.86 3.48 -0.15
N TYR A 371 0.09 2.74 -0.98
CA TYR A 371 0.62 2.01 -2.13
C TYR A 371 1.37 2.92 -3.10
N LEU A 372 0.78 4.08 -3.46
CA LEU A 372 1.42 5.05 -4.36
C LEU A 372 2.68 5.68 -3.75
N ILE A 373 2.67 5.97 -2.46
CA ILE A 373 3.83 6.49 -1.72
C ILE A 373 4.95 5.45 -1.76
N ARG A 374 4.67 4.20 -1.37
CA ARG A 374 5.66 3.11 -1.38
C ARG A 374 6.29 2.89 -2.76
N ASN A 375 5.49 2.96 -3.82
CA ASN A 375 5.97 2.75 -5.20
C ASN A 375 6.82 3.91 -5.74
N SER A 376 6.69 5.10 -5.17
CA SER A 376 7.44 6.30 -5.60
C SER A 376 8.58 6.68 -4.65
N SER A 377 8.65 6.05 -3.47
CA SER A 377 9.66 6.28 -2.45
C SER A 377 10.84 5.31 -2.54
N THR A 378 12.01 5.77 -2.09
CA THR A 378 13.17 4.91 -1.90
C THR A 378 12.98 4.05 -0.64
N ARG A 379 12.96 2.73 -0.80
CA ARG A 379 13.00 1.79 0.33
C ARG A 379 14.43 1.63 0.85
N LYS A 380 14.63 1.92 2.14
CA LYS A 380 15.92 1.79 2.83
C LYS A 380 16.18 0.32 3.24
N PRO A 381 17.43 -0.06 3.56
CA PRO A 381 17.78 -1.42 3.98
C PRO A 381 17.04 -1.90 5.24
N ASP A 382 16.68 -0.98 6.14
CA ASP A 382 15.92 -1.28 7.36
C ASP A 382 14.43 -1.55 7.10
N GLY A 383 13.95 -1.31 5.87
CA GLY A 383 12.56 -1.49 5.46
C GLY A 383 11.69 -0.24 5.56
N THR A 384 12.24 0.91 5.98
CA THR A 384 11.55 2.20 5.94
C THR A 384 11.49 2.76 4.52
N TYR A 385 10.50 3.61 4.26
CA TYR A 385 10.37 4.40 3.04
C TYR A 385 10.80 5.84 3.29
N GLU A 386 11.64 6.39 2.42
CA GLU A 386 11.99 7.81 2.45
C GLU A 386 10.98 8.61 1.63
N LEU A 387 10.13 9.37 2.32
CA LEU A 387 9.14 10.28 1.76
C LEU A 387 9.82 11.60 1.39
N THR A 388 9.36 12.22 0.31
CA THR A 388 9.85 13.53 -0.13
C THR A 388 8.68 14.48 -0.36
N ALA A 389 8.88 15.77 -0.11
CA ALA A 389 7.89 16.79 -0.40
C ALA A 389 7.37 16.69 -1.85
N SER A 390 8.27 16.55 -2.83
CA SER A 390 7.86 16.42 -4.24
C SER A 390 7.08 15.13 -4.56
N GLY A 391 7.36 14.03 -3.86
CA GLY A 391 6.60 12.78 -4.00
C GLY A 391 5.17 12.95 -3.50
N ILE A 392 5.01 13.51 -2.30
CA ILE A 392 3.70 13.77 -1.70
C ILE A 392 2.91 14.81 -2.50
N GLU A 393 3.56 15.87 -2.97
CA GLU A 393 2.95 16.92 -3.81
C GLU A 393 2.32 16.38 -5.10
N LYS A 394 2.83 15.28 -5.65
CA LYS A 394 2.36 14.66 -6.90
C LYS A 394 1.27 13.62 -6.69
N LEU A 395 0.91 13.30 -5.44
CA LEU A 395 -0.11 12.30 -5.18
C LEU A 395 -1.46 12.76 -5.75
N PRO A 396 -2.21 11.85 -6.40
CA PRO A 396 -3.52 12.15 -6.94
C PRO A 396 -4.52 12.37 -5.80
N VAL A 397 -5.37 13.38 -5.95
CA VAL A 397 -6.50 13.59 -5.05
C VAL A 397 -7.79 13.42 -5.86
N PRO A 398 -8.56 12.34 -5.64
CA PRO A 398 -9.79 12.11 -6.38
C PRO A 398 -10.85 13.14 -5.98
N ASP A 399 -11.69 13.52 -6.93
CA ASP A 399 -12.83 14.38 -6.64
C ASP A 399 -13.83 13.60 -5.76
N ALA A 400 -14.32 14.25 -4.71
CA ALA A 400 -15.19 13.63 -3.72
C ALA A 400 -16.40 14.53 -3.47
N PRO A 401 -17.64 14.01 -3.60
CA PRO A 401 -18.84 14.74 -3.24
C PRO A 401 -18.75 15.27 -1.80
N GLY A 402 -19.32 16.44 -1.53
CA GLY A 402 -19.18 17.09 -0.21
C GLY A 402 -19.57 16.21 0.99
N LEU A 403 -20.58 15.34 0.83
CA LEU A 403 -20.96 14.37 1.87
C LEU A 403 -19.89 13.29 2.10
N VAL A 404 -19.24 12.80 1.04
CA VAL A 404 -18.14 11.83 1.12
C VAL A 404 -16.93 12.46 1.79
N ARG A 405 -16.58 13.69 1.35
CA ARG A 405 -15.49 14.49 1.95
C ARG A 405 -15.72 14.71 3.45
N ALA A 406 -16.94 15.09 3.83
CA ALA A 406 -17.32 15.28 5.23
C ALA A 406 -17.26 13.96 6.04
N ARG A 407 -17.74 12.85 5.48
CA ARG A 407 -17.69 11.54 6.14
C ARG A 407 -16.26 11.08 6.41
N MET A 408 -15.38 11.16 5.41
CA MET A 408 -13.96 10.83 5.58
C MET A 408 -13.28 11.76 6.59
N GLY A 409 -13.62 13.05 6.59
CA GLY A 409 -13.14 13.98 7.60
C GLY A 409 -13.55 13.59 9.02
N GLN A 410 -14.81 13.20 9.23
CA GLN A 410 -15.30 12.69 10.51
C GLN A 410 -14.59 11.41 10.95
N LEU A 411 -14.33 10.48 10.03
CA LEU A 411 -13.57 9.26 10.32
C LEU A 411 -12.13 9.59 10.72
N SER A 412 -11.48 10.55 10.05
CA SER A 412 -10.14 11.01 10.42
C SER A 412 -10.09 11.62 11.83
N ASP A 413 -11.06 12.49 12.16
CA ASP A 413 -11.11 13.13 13.49
C ASP A 413 -11.42 12.11 14.58
N PHE A 414 -12.32 11.15 14.31
CA PHE A 414 -12.58 10.01 15.18
C PHE A 414 -11.33 9.18 15.44
N CYS A 415 -10.57 8.83 14.41
CA CYS A 415 -9.31 8.09 14.57
C CYS A 415 -8.31 8.89 15.41
N HIS A 416 -8.15 10.19 15.15
CA HIS A 416 -7.27 11.07 15.91
C HIS A 416 -7.64 11.09 17.41
N ASP A 417 -8.89 11.41 17.74
CA ASP A 417 -9.34 11.50 19.14
C ASP A 417 -9.27 10.14 19.86
N THR A 418 -9.56 9.05 19.15
CA THR A 418 -9.48 7.69 19.70
C THR A 418 -8.03 7.28 19.96
N VAL A 419 -7.11 7.58 19.05
CA VAL A 419 -5.67 7.32 19.23
C VAL A 419 -5.12 8.13 20.41
N LEU A 420 -5.47 9.42 20.51
CA LEU A 420 -5.07 10.25 21.64
C LEU A 420 -5.56 9.67 22.97
N THR A 421 -6.86 9.38 23.06
CA THR A 421 -7.47 8.81 24.28
C THR A 421 -6.83 7.48 24.66
N ARG A 422 -6.55 6.62 23.68
CA ARG A 422 -5.85 5.35 23.88
C ARG A 422 -4.45 5.57 24.42
N ASN A 423 -3.68 6.48 23.82
CA ASN A 423 -2.30 6.76 24.22
C ASN A 423 -2.24 7.36 25.63
N ASP A 424 -3.17 8.26 25.98
CA ASP A 424 -3.31 8.82 27.32
C ASP A 424 -3.63 7.74 28.36
N LEU A 425 -4.53 6.81 28.05
CA LEU A 425 -4.86 5.68 28.91
C LEU A 425 -3.65 4.77 29.13
N ILE A 426 -2.91 4.46 28.06
CA ILE A 426 -1.68 3.66 28.13
C ILE A 426 -0.64 4.37 29.02
N LYS A 427 -0.44 5.67 28.82
CA LYS A 427 0.49 6.50 29.59
C LYS A 427 0.08 6.60 31.06
N HIS A 428 -1.21 6.79 31.33
CA HIS A 428 -1.77 6.84 32.67
C HIS A 428 -1.56 5.52 33.42
N PHE A 429 -1.85 4.38 32.77
CA PHE A 429 -1.62 3.06 33.36
C PHE A 429 -0.14 2.86 33.71
N ARG A 430 0.78 3.18 32.80
CA ARG A 430 2.24 3.14 33.04
C ARG A 430 2.64 4.01 34.24
N GLY A 431 2.08 5.22 34.34
CA GLY A 431 2.30 6.13 35.46
C GLY A 431 1.81 5.56 36.78
N MET A 432 0.61 4.95 36.79
CA MET A 432 0.06 4.28 37.97
C MET A 432 0.89 3.06 38.40
N THR A 433 1.36 2.24 37.45
CA THR A 433 2.29 1.15 37.73
C THR A 433 3.58 1.68 38.35
N ALA A 434 4.20 2.69 37.75
CA ALA A 434 5.44 3.27 38.24
C ALA A 434 5.29 3.89 39.64
N TYR A 435 4.19 4.59 39.90
CA TYR A 435 3.95 5.27 41.17
C TYR A 435 3.63 4.29 42.32
N ASN A 436 2.83 3.27 42.07
CA ASN A 436 2.34 2.38 43.14
C ASN A 436 3.21 1.14 43.37
N LEU A 437 3.93 0.67 42.35
CA LEU A 437 4.60 -0.64 42.40
C LEU A 437 6.12 -0.56 42.33
N LEU A 438 6.68 0.52 41.76
CA LEU A 438 8.12 0.63 41.55
C LEU A 438 8.79 1.47 42.65
N PRO A 439 10.05 1.15 43.02
CA PRO A 439 10.83 1.99 43.93
C PRO A 439 11.05 3.41 43.39
N ASP A 440 11.20 4.37 44.32
CA ASP A 440 11.45 5.78 44.00
C ASP A 440 12.64 5.95 43.03
N GLY A 441 12.45 6.79 42.01
CA GLY A 441 13.48 7.12 41.02
C GLY A 441 13.65 6.11 39.87
N LEU A 442 12.80 5.08 39.78
CA LEU A 442 12.81 4.10 38.67
C LEU A 442 11.67 4.28 37.64
N SER A 443 10.80 5.26 37.82
CA SER A 443 9.67 5.54 36.90
C SER A 443 10.10 5.86 35.47
N SER A 444 11.30 6.41 35.28
CA SER A 444 11.89 6.70 33.96
C SER A 444 12.60 5.50 33.32
N LYS A 445 12.59 4.32 33.95
CA LYS A 445 13.33 3.12 33.51
C LYS A 445 12.43 1.93 33.18
N LEU A 446 11.18 2.17 32.80
CA LEU A 446 10.26 1.09 32.41
C LEU A 446 10.82 0.27 31.24
N THR A 447 10.62 -1.05 31.29
CA THR A 447 11.01 -1.94 30.20
C THR A 447 10.03 -1.83 29.03
N GLN A 448 10.44 -2.28 27.84
CA GLN A 448 9.57 -2.25 26.65
C GLN A 448 8.28 -3.07 26.84
N ARG A 449 8.33 -4.15 27.63
CA ARG A 449 7.15 -4.95 27.98
C ARG A 449 6.17 -4.18 28.85
N LEU A 450 6.64 -3.42 29.84
CA LEU A 450 5.78 -2.55 30.64
C LEU A 450 5.27 -1.35 29.82
N HIS A 451 6.05 -0.86 28.87
CA HIS A 451 5.54 0.09 27.90
C HIS A 451 4.37 -0.53 27.10
N ASN A 452 4.51 -1.75 26.63
CA ASN A 452 3.49 -2.43 25.82
C ASN A 452 2.58 -3.36 26.63
N TRP A 453 2.29 -3.02 27.90
CA TRP A 453 1.60 -3.91 28.86
C TRP A 453 0.31 -4.56 28.31
N PHE A 454 -0.46 -3.82 27.51
CA PHE A 454 -1.74 -4.25 26.97
C PHE A 454 -1.65 -5.44 25.99
N VAL A 455 -0.47 -5.72 25.43
CA VAL A 455 -0.27 -6.90 24.54
C VAL A 455 -0.03 -8.18 25.32
N HIS A 456 0.11 -8.10 26.64
CA HIS A 456 0.45 -9.23 27.50
C HIS A 456 -0.73 -9.64 28.40
N GLU A 457 -0.64 -10.84 28.96
CA GLU A 457 -1.51 -11.30 30.03
C GLU A 457 -0.96 -10.84 31.39
N PHE A 458 -1.84 -10.78 32.41
CA PHE A 458 -1.50 -10.22 33.72
C PHE A 458 -0.29 -10.90 34.38
N ASP A 459 -0.19 -12.22 34.29
CA ASP A 459 0.93 -12.97 34.89
C ASP A 459 2.28 -12.55 34.28
N ALA A 460 2.33 -12.36 32.96
CA ALA A 460 3.55 -11.92 32.28
C ALA A 460 3.90 -10.47 32.63
N PHE A 461 2.89 -9.59 32.76
CA PHE A 461 3.07 -8.23 33.24
C PHE A 461 3.63 -8.20 34.68
N ARG A 462 3.09 -9.01 35.58
CA ARG A 462 3.56 -9.11 36.96
C ARG A 462 4.97 -9.69 37.04
N SER A 463 5.27 -10.77 36.32
CA SER A 463 6.63 -11.33 36.26
C SER A 463 7.65 -10.30 35.80
N GLU A 464 7.31 -9.46 34.82
CA GLU A 464 8.19 -8.40 34.37
C GLU A 464 8.53 -7.39 35.48
N ILE A 465 7.57 -7.04 36.34
CA ILE A 465 7.79 -6.17 37.50
C ILE A 465 8.76 -6.83 38.49
N ILE A 466 8.53 -8.11 38.80
CA ILE A 466 9.37 -8.88 39.73
C ILE A 466 10.80 -8.98 39.20
N ASP A 467 10.95 -9.42 37.96
CA ASP A 467 12.25 -9.73 37.37
C ASP A 467 13.10 -8.47 37.12
N SER A 468 12.46 -7.35 36.74
CA SER A 468 13.17 -6.14 36.36
C SER A 468 13.37 -5.13 37.49
N PHE A 469 12.48 -5.15 38.50
CA PHE A 469 12.48 -4.14 39.57
C PHE A 469 12.56 -4.73 40.98
N ASN A 470 12.60 -6.07 41.11
CA ASN A 470 12.73 -6.78 42.37
C ASN A 470 11.67 -6.33 43.41
N THR A 471 10.46 -6.10 42.92
CA THR A 471 9.26 -5.68 43.65
C THR A 471 8.07 -6.48 43.15
N ASP A 472 6.98 -6.53 43.91
CA ASP A 472 5.78 -7.27 43.53
C ASP A 472 4.52 -6.51 43.95
N ILE A 473 3.40 -6.88 43.35
CA ILE A 473 2.07 -6.41 43.73
C ILE A 473 1.75 -7.02 45.12
N PRO A 474 1.35 -6.21 46.11
CA PRO A 474 0.93 -6.72 47.41
C PRO A 474 -0.16 -7.79 47.29
N ALA A 475 -0.06 -8.86 48.09
CA ALA A 475 -0.97 -10.00 47.99
C ALA A 475 -2.45 -9.61 48.15
N ASP A 476 -2.73 -8.64 49.03
CA ASP A 476 -4.08 -8.12 49.29
C ASP A 476 -4.65 -7.31 48.11
N ASP A 477 -3.77 -6.73 47.27
CA ASP A 477 -4.14 -5.93 46.11
C ASP A 477 -4.09 -6.71 44.78
N LEU A 478 -3.64 -7.97 44.81
CA LEU A 478 -3.35 -8.75 43.60
C LEU A 478 -4.59 -8.90 42.70
N GLN A 479 -5.75 -9.22 43.29
CA GLN A 479 -6.99 -9.33 42.53
C GLN A 479 -7.46 -7.98 41.99
N LEU A 480 -7.31 -6.91 42.77
CA LEU A 480 -7.67 -5.55 42.34
C LEU A 480 -6.84 -5.11 41.13
N TRP A 481 -5.53 -5.36 41.17
CA TRP A 481 -4.63 -5.06 40.04
C TRP A 481 -4.92 -5.92 38.82
N ASN A 482 -5.26 -7.19 39.02
CA ASN A 482 -5.65 -8.08 37.93
C ASN A 482 -6.91 -7.57 37.20
N ASP A 483 -7.94 -7.21 37.97
CA ASP A 483 -9.19 -6.68 37.43
C ASP A 483 -8.96 -5.33 36.73
N TYR A 484 -8.20 -4.42 37.36
CA TYR A 484 -7.84 -3.13 36.77
C TYR A 484 -7.02 -3.30 35.48
N PHE A 485 -6.04 -4.22 35.45
CA PHE A 485 -5.25 -4.52 34.26
C PHE A 485 -6.13 -4.95 33.09
N TYR A 486 -7.03 -5.92 33.29
CA TYR A 486 -7.89 -6.38 32.21
C TYR A 486 -8.95 -5.34 31.81
N GLN A 487 -9.45 -4.54 32.76
CA GLN A 487 -10.35 -3.45 32.46
C GLN A 487 -9.70 -2.43 31.52
N GLU A 488 -8.50 -1.94 31.84
CA GLU A 488 -7.80 -0.98 31.01
C GLU A 488 -7.33 -1.62 29.68
N ARG A 489 -6.86 -2.88 29.70
CA ARG A 489 -6.47 -3.62 28.49
C ARG A 489 -7.63 -3.72 27.50
N ASN A 490 -8.82 -4.06 27.98
CA ASN A 490 -10.00 -4.19 27.14
C ASN A 490 -10.40 -2.85 26.51
N LYS A 491 -10.23 -1.72 27.22
CA LYS A 491 -10.45 -0.39 26.64
C LYS A 491 -9.48 -0.13 25.48
N VAL A 492 -8.19 -0.44 25.65
CA VAL A 492 -7.18 -0.31 24.57
C VAL A 492 -7.56 -1.17 23.36
N PHE A 493 -7.97 -2.42 23.57
CA PHE A 493 -8.37 -3.33 22.49
C PHE A 493 -9.64 -2.86 21.77
N ASN A 494 -10.64 -2.36 22.49
CA ASN A 494 -11.84 -1.81 21.88
C ASN A 494 -11.51 -0.58 21.02
N MET A 495 -10.69 0.34 21.52
CA MET A 495 -10.23 1.51 20.76
C MET A 495 -9.45 1.10 19.50
N ASN A 496 -8.55 0.12 19.60
CA ASN A 496 -7.84 -0.41 18.43
C ASN A 496 -8.79 -1.02 17.39
N ALA A 497 -9.81 -1.76 17.84
CA ALA A 497 -10.81 -2.35 16.94
C ALA A 497 -11.69 -1.27 16.27
N ASP A 498 -12.03 -0.21 16.99
CA ASP A 498 -12.79 0.91 16.45
C ASP A 498 -11.98 1.73 15.43
N ILE A 499 -10.69 1.98 15.70
CA ILE A 499 -9.76 2.58 14.73
C ILE A 499 -9.69 1.72 13.47
N ALA A 500 -9.43 0.42 13.60
CA ALA A 500 -9.34 -0.48 12.45
C ALA A 500 -10.64 -0.52 11.62
N ARG A 501 -11.81 -0.41 12.27
CA ARG A 501 -13.10 -0.32 11.57
C ARG A 501 -13.24 0.98 10.79
N ALA A 502 -12.84 2.10 11.37
CA ALA A 502 -12.86 3.40 10.71
C ALA A 502 -11.87 3.45 9.53
N GLU A 503 -10.67 2.91 9.69
CA GLU A 503 -9.67 2.78 8.62
C GLU A 503 -10.19 1.93 7.46
N LYS A 504 -10.83 0.80 7.76
CA LYS A 504 -11.46 -0.04 6.73
C LYS A 504 -12.57 0.71 5.98
N GLU A 505 -13.37 1.52 6.68
CA GLU A 505 -14.39 2.36 6.03
C GLU A 505 -13.76 3.43 5.13
N ILE A 506 -12.66 4.06 5.57
CA ILE A 506 -11.88 4.99 4.75
C ILE A 506 -11.41 4.30 3.48
N ASP A 507 -10.82 3.11 3.60
CA ASP A 507 -10.29 2.35 2.45
C ASP A 507 -11.41 1.99 1.46
N LEU A 508 -12.57 1.52 1.94
CA LEU A 508 -13.72 1.22 1.07
C LEU A 508 -14.18 2.47 0.29
N ILE A 509 -14.26 3.62 0.94
CA ILE A 509 -14.61 4.89 0.28
C ILE A 509 -13.55 5.24 -0.77
N VAL A 510 -12.27 5.13 -0.43
CA VAL A 510 -11.18 5.46 -1.36
C VAL A 510 -11.16 4.50 -2.56
N TYR A 511 -11.41 3.21 -2.36
CA TYR A 511 -11.55 2.25 -3.45
C TYR A 511 -12.67 2.65 -4.43
N GLU A 512 -13.81 3.10 -3.91
CA GLU A 512 -14.92 3.62 -4.72
C GLU A 512 -14.53 4.91 -5.48
N LEU A 513 -13.85 5.85 -4.81
CA LEU A 513 -13.40 7.12 -5.42
C LEU A 513 -12.43 6.90 -6.60
N PHE A 514 -11.60 5.86 -6.54
CA PHE A 514 -10.70 5.48 -7.63
C PHE A 514 -11.32 4.49 -8.64
N GLY A 515 -12.56 4.02 -8.40
CA GLY A 515 -13.24 3.04 -9.26
C GLY A 515 -12.48 1.72 -9.36
N LEU A 516 -12.00 1.21 -8.21
CA LEU A 516 -11.19 0.00 -8.15
C LEU A 516 -12.03 -1.27 -8.17
N SER A 517 -11.56 -2.27 -8.91
CA SER A 517 -12.16 -3.59 -8.94
C SER A 517 -11.67 -4.49 -7.78
N PRO A 518 -12.38 -5.58 -7.46
CA PRO A 518 -11.96 -6.51 -6.39
C PRO A 518 -10.57 -7.15 -6.59
N ASP A 519 -10.10 -7.25 -7.84
CA ASP A 519 -8.76 -7.74 -8.18
C ASP A 519 -7.71 -6.65 -8.00
N GLU A 520 -8.03 -5.40 -8.35
CA GLU A 520 -7.16 -4.24 -8.12
C GLU A 520 -6.99 -3.97 -6.62
N ILE A 521 -8.06 -4.08 -5.84
CA ILE A 521 -8.00 -3.96 -4.38
C ILE A 521 -7.09 -5.03 -3.78
N ASP A 522 -7.20 -6.30 -4.21
CA ASP A 522 -6.33 -7.39 -3.74
C ASP A 522 -4.86 -7.15 -4.11
N LEU A 523 -4.57 -6.54 -5.27
CA LEU A 523 -3.21 -6.13 -5.63
C LEU A 523 -2.65 -5.04 -4.70
N ILE A 524 -3.47 -4.05 -4.32
CA ILE A 524 -3.09 -3.00 -3.39
C ILE A 524 -2.86 -3.59 -2.00
N GLU A 525 -3.83 -4.33 -1.46
CA GLU A 525 -3.80 -4.86 -0.09
C GLU A 525 -2.64 -5.83 0.16
N ARG A 526 -2.21 -6.60 -0.86
CA ARG A 526 -1.02 -7.45 -0.76
C ARG A 526 0.29 -6.67 -0.82
N ALA A 527 0.26 -5.49 -1.42
CA ALA A 527 1.43 -4.67 -1.60
C ALA A 527 1.69 -3.77 -0.39
N VAL A 528 0.66 -3.36 0.35
CA VAL A 528 0.77 -2.42 1.49
C VAL A 528 1.11 -3.06 2.82
#